data_AF-A0A2G2WR95-F1
#
_entry.id   AF-A0A2G2WR95-F1
#
_cell.length_a   1.000
_cell.length_b   1.000
_cell.length_c   1.000
_cell.angle_alpha   90.00
_cell.angle_beta   90.00
_cell.angle_gamma   90.00
#
_symmetry.space_group_name_H-M   'P 1'
#
loop_
_entity.id
_entity.type
_entity.pdbx_description
1 polymer ?
#
loop_
_entity_poly.entity_id
_entity_poly.type
_entity_poly.pdbx_seq_one_letter_code
_entity_poly.pdbx_strand_id
1 'polypeptide(L)'
;MKFELRDTDSCIANALRHIMIAEVPTIAIDLVEIEGNSSVLNDEFISHRLGLLPLTGERAMSMRFSRDCDACDGDGQCEYCSVELN
;
A
#
# COMPACT_ATOMS: atom_id res chain seq x y z
N MET A 1 0.08 -0.70 -21.16
CA MET A 1 -0.80 0.28 -21.85
C MET A 1 0.08 1.35 -22.48
N LYS A 2 -0.18 1.78 -23.72
CA LYS A 2 0.54 2.88 -24.37
C LYS A 2 -0.49 3.89 -24.87
N PHE A 3 -0.34 5.15 -24.50
CA PHE A 3 -1.19 6.25 -24.95
C PHE A 3 -0.32 7.44 -25.35
N GLU A 4 -0.90 8.38 -26.10
CA GLU A 4 -0.27 9.62 -26.52
C GLU A 4 -1.05 10.80 -25.92
N LEU A 5 -0.35 11.73 -25.28
CA LEU A 5 -0.94 12.96 -24.73
C LEU A 5 -0.53 14.13 -25.62
N ARG A 6 -1.52 14.87 -26.15
CA ARG A 6 -1.31 16.02 -27.03
C ARG A 6 -1.84 17.30 -26.38
N ASP A 7 -1.43 18.45 -26.91
CA ASP A 7 -1.91 19.78 -26.52
C ASP A 7 -1.76 20.09 -25.03
N THR A 8 -0.63 19.70 -24.43
CA THR A 8 -0.30 19.98 -23.03
C THR A 8 1.13 20.47 -22.87
N ASP A 9 1.41 21.13 -21.75
CA ASP A 9 2.77 21.53 -21.39
C ASP A 9 3.57 20.36 -20.82
N SER A 10 4.88 20.33 -21.10
CA SER A 10 5.80 19.32 -20.56
C SER A 10 5.78 19.23 -19.02
N CYS A 11 5.54 20.34 -18.33
CA CYS A 11 5.40 20.40 -16.88
C CYS A 11 4.18 19.60 -16.40
N ILE A 12 3.04 19.72 -17.10
CA ILE A 12 1.81 19.00 -16.75
C ILE A 12 2.00 17.50 -16.99
N ALA A 13 2.61 17.12 -18.12
CA ALA A 13 2.89 15.72 -18.42
C ALA A 13 3.81 15.08 -17.37
N ASN A 14 4.86 15.79 -16.93
CA ASN A 14 5.77 15.29 -15.90
C ASN A 14 5.11 15.24 -14.51
N ALA A 15 4.28 16.23 -14.17
CA ALA A 15 3.50 16.22 -12.94
C ALA A 15 2.56 15.01 -12.89
N LEU A 16 1.83 14.73 -13.98
CA LEU A 16 0.98 13.56 -14.08
C LEU A 16 1.76 12.25 -13.88
N ARG A 17 2.95 12.14 -14.48
CA ARG A 17 3.84 10.98 -14.28
C ARG A 17 4.25 10.82 -12.81
N HIS A 18 4.56 11.90 -12.11
CA HIS A 18 4.92 11.85 -10.69
C HIS A 18 3.75 11.39 -9.82
N ILE A 19 2.56 11.97 -10.04
CA ILE A 19 1.34 11.62 -9.31
C ILE A 19 1.01 10.14 -9.49
N MET A 20 1.08 9.64 -10.73
CA MET A 20 0.82 8.22 -11.04
C MET A 20 1.73 7.25 -10.28
N ILE A 21 2.96 7.66 -9.98
CA ILE A 21 3.95 6.80 -9.31
C ILE A 21 3.87 6.94 -7.78
N ALA A 22 3.63 8.14 -7.27
CA ALA A 22 3.84 8.46 -5.86
C ALA A 22 2.54 8.65 -5.06
N GLU A 23 1.44 9.03 -5.70
CA GLU A 23 0.23 9.50 -5.00
C GLU A 23 -1.00 8.60 -5.23
N VAL A 24 -0.90 7.62 -6.11
CA VAL A 24 -2.00 6.65 -6.31
C VAL A 24 -2.03 5.70 -5.10
N PRO A 25 -3.12 5.70 -4.30
CA PRO A 25 -3.20 4.86 -3.12
C PRO A 25 -3.24 3.38 -3.51
N THR A 26 -2.47 2.56 -2.80
CA THR A 26 -2.41 1.10 -2.98
C THR A 26 -2.45 0.42 -1.62
N ILE A 27 -2.84 -0.86 -1.59
CA ILE A 27 -2.84 -1.69 -0.38
C ILE A 27 -1.57 -2.55 -0.40
N ALA A 28 -0.87 -2.57 0.73
CA ALA A 28 0.33 -3.38 0.95
C ALA A 28 0.33 -3.93 2.39
N ILE A 29 1.13 -4.98 2.63
CA ILE A 29 1.33 -5.54 3.96
C ILE A 29 2.26 -4.61 4.74
N ASP A 30 1.77 -4.06 5.86
CA ASP A 30 2.50 -3.11 6.71
C ASP A 30 2.96 -3.75 8.04
N LEU A 31 2.10 -4.57 8.65
CA LEU A 31 2.39 -5.31 9.88
C LEU A 31 2.40 -6.81 9.60
N VAL A 32 3.41 -7.51 10.12
CA VAL A 32 3.54 -8.97 10.05
C VAL A 32 3.82 -9.51 11.44
N GLU A 33 2.90 -10.30 11.97
CA GLU A 33 3.09 -11.04 13.21
C GLU A 33 3.54 -12.47 12.88
N ILE A 34 4.67 -12.90 13.46
CA ILE A 34 5.25 -14.22 13.21
C ILE A 34 5.11 -15.05 14.48
N GLU A 35 4.26 -16.08 14.43
CA GLU A 35 4.09 -17.02 15.53
C GLU A 35 5.31 -17.95 15.68
N GLY A 36 5.95 -18.31 14.57
CA GLY A 36 7.17 -19.12 14.57
C GLY A 36 7.78 -19.26 13.18
N ASN A 37 9.09 -19.01 13.09
CA ASN A 37 9.87 -19.17 11.87
C ASN A 37 11.03 -20.14 12.12
N SER A 38 10.98 -21.30 11.47
CA SER A 38 12.06 -22.32 11.47
C SER A 38 12.88 -22.33 10.18
N SER A 39 12.64 -21.36 9.29
CA SER A 39 13.38 -21.23 8.04
C SER A 39 14.79 -20.70 8.27
N VAL A 40 15.61 -20.71 7.21
CA VAL A 40 16.97 -20.16 7.22
C VAL A 40 17.00 -18.64 7.10
N LEU A 41 15.86 -18.00 6.82
CA LEU A 41 15.76 -16.57 6.61
C LEU A 41 15.27 -15.91 7.88
N ASN A 42 15.86 -14.76 8.20
CA ASN A 42 15.42 -13.96 9.33
C ASN A 42 14.01 -13.39 9.10
N ASP A 43 13.30 -13.13 10.20
CA ASP A 43 11.94 -12.61 10.22
C ASP A 43 11.81 -11.30 9.43
N GLU A 44 12.72 -10.34 9.66
CA GLU A 44 12.72 -9.05 8.95
C GLU A 44 12.88 -9.19 7.44
N PHE A 45 13.59 -10.23 6.99
CA PHE A 45 13.79 -10.48 5.57
C PHE A 45 12.50 -11.02 4.93
N ILE A 46 11.78 -11.90 5.62
CA ILE A 46 10.48 -12.40 5.17
C ILE A 46 9.47 -11.26 5.15
N SER A 47 9.35 -10.50 6.25
CA SER A 47 8.41 -9.38 6.37
C SER A 47 8.64 -8.31 5.31
N HIS A 48 9.90 -7.95 5.04
CA HIS A 48 10.22 -6.99 3.98
C HIS A 48 9.79 -7.49 2.59
N ARG A 49 9.95 -8.79 2.30
CA ARG A 49 9.48 -9.37 1.04
C ARG A 49 7.97 -9.41 0.94
N LEU A 50 7.27 -9.69 2.05
CA LEU A 50 5.81 -9.64 2.12
C LEU A 50 5.27 -8.25 1.82
N GLY A 51 5.91 -7.20 2.34
CA GLY A 51 5.54 -5.81 2.04
C GLY A 51 5.67 -5.41 0.55
N LEU A 52 6.46 -6.15 -0.23
CA LEU A 52 6.62 -5.93 -1.68
C LEU A 52 5.66 -6.76 -2.53
N LEU A 53 4.83 -7.62 -1.94
CA LEU A 53 3.83 -8.38 -2.68
C LEU A 53 2.72 -7.45 -3.16
N PRO A 54 2.44 -7.41 -4.48
CA PRO A 54 1.35 -6.58 -4.99
C PRO A 54 0.00 -7.22 -4.63
N LEU A 55 -0.80 -6.51 -3.84
CA LEU A 55 -2.17 -6.91 -3.50
C LEU A 55 -3.20 -6.27 -4.45
N THR A 56 -4.40 -6.84 -4.50
CA THR A 56 -5.52 -6.29 -5.26
C THR A 56 -6.01 -4.98 -4.62
N GLY A 57 -5.75 -3.85 -5.28
CA GLY A 57 -6.06 -2.50 -4.77
C GLY A 57 -7.47 -1.97 -5.09
N GLU A 58 -8.43 -2.80 -5.50
CA GLU A 58 -9.76 -2.32 -5.93
C GLU A 58 -10.48 -1.48 -4.86
N ARG A 59 -10.25 -1.81 -3.58
CA ARG A 59 -10.83 -1.10 -2.43
C ARG A 59 -9.91 -0.05 -1.83
N ALA A 60 -8.71 0.16 -2.36
CA ALA A 60 -7.69 1.04 -1.78
C ALA A 60 -8.19 2.47 -1.55
N MET A 61 -8.96 3.02 -2.51
CA MET A 61 -9.55 4.36 -2.40
C MET A 61 -10.69 4.46 -1.38
N SER A 62 -11.30 3.33 -1.00
CA SER A 62 -12.41 3.30 -0.02
C SER A 62 -11.93 3.11 1.43
N MET A 63 -10.67 2.68 1.61
CA MET A 63 -10.07 2.48 2.92
C MET A 63 -9.53 3.80 3.46
N ARG A 64 -9.54 3.94 4.78
CA ARG A 64 -8.89 5.08 5.45
C ARG A 64 -7.42 4.75 5.70
N PHE A 65 -6.57 5.77 5.65
CA PHE A 65 -5.19 5.60 6.10
C PHE A 65 -5.17 5.37 7.61
N SER A 66 -4.35 4.43 8.10
CA SER A 66 -4.29 4.09 9.53
C SER A 66 -3.97 5.30 10.42
N ARG A 67 -3.12 6.22 9.93
CA ARG A 67 -2.77 7.49 10.63
C ARG A 67 -3.93 8.48 10.78
N ASP A 68 -4.93 8.40 9.90
CA ASP A 68 -6.05 9.35 9.82
C ASP A 68 -7.37 8.67 10.27
N CYS A 69 -7.27 7.50 10.92
CA CYS A 69 -8.42 6.70 11.31
C CYS A 69 -8.81 6.93 12.77
N ASP A 70 -9.78 7.83 12.99
CA ASP A 70 -10.32 8.16 14.32
C ASP A 70 -11.06 7.00 15.01
N ALA A 71 -11.37 5.92 14.27
CA ALA A 71 -12.12 4.77 14.77
C ALA A 71 -11.21 3.65 15.30
N CYS A 72 -9.90 3.86 15.34
CA CYS A 72 -8.97 2.90 15.95
C CYS A 72 -9.01 3.09 17.47
N ASP A 73 -9.70 2.20 18.19
CA ASP A 73 -9.89 2.23 19.65
C ASP A 73 -8.61 1.89 20.45
N GLY A 74 -7.45 2.41 20.02
CA GLY A 74 -6.14 2.19 20.65
C GLY A 74 -5.33 1.02 20.08
N ASP A 75 -5.96 0.14 19.30
CA ASP A 75 -5.30 -1.07 18.74
C ASP A 75 -4.51 -0.79 17.46
N GLY A 76 -4.55 0.44 16.93
CA GLY A 76 -3.82 0.85 15.72
C GLY A 76 -4.35 0.26 14.41
N GLN A 77 -5.41 -0.56 14.46
CA GLN A 77 -6.03 -1.20 13.31
C GLN A 77 -7.55 -1.38 13.51
N CYS A 78 -8.34 -1.32 12.44
CA CYS A 78 -9.78 -1.56 12.44
C CYS A 78 -10.28 -1.96 11.04
N GLU A 79 -11.54 -2.39 10.94
CA GLU A 79 -12.16 -2.86 9.68
C GLU A 79 -12.19 -1.82 8.54
N TYR A 80 -11.99 -0.53 8.87
CA TYR A 80 -12.00 0.57 7.89
C TYR A 80 -10.60 0.95 7.39
N CYS A 81 -9.53 0.55 8.07
CA CYS A 81 -8.15 0.93 7.75
C CYS A 81 -7.20 -0.24 7.49
N SER A 82 -7.54 -1.46 7.89
CA SER A 82 -6.72 -2.65 7.66
C SER A 82 -7.54 -3.85 7.19
N VAL A 83 -6.83 -4.84 6.65
CA VAL A 83 -7.36 -6.15 6.31
C VAL A 83 -6.36 -7.18 6.84
N GLU A 84 -6.86 -8.17 7.57
CA GLU A 84 -6.06 -9.29 8.04
C GLU A 84 -6.07 -10.41 6.99
N LEU A 85 -4.88 -10.94 6.68
CA LEU A 85 -4.71 -12.04 5.74
C LEU A 85 -4.48 -13.32 6.55
N ASN A 86 -5.47 -14.20 6.58
CA ASN A 86 -5.39 -15.53 7.19
C ASN A 86 -4.81 -16.57 6.23
#